data_AF-A0A662XNC7-F1
#
_entry.id   AF-A0A662XNC7-F1
#
_cell.length_a   1.000
_cell.length_b   1.000
_cell.length_c   1.000
_cell.angle_alpha   90.00
_cell.angle_beta   90.00
_cell.angle_gamma   90.00
#
_symmetry.space_group_name_H-M   'P 1'
#
loop_
_entity.id
_entity.type
_entity.pdbx_description
1 polymer ?
#
loop_
_entity_poly.entity_id
_entity_poly.type
_entity_poly.pdbx_seq_one_letter_code
_entity_poly.pdbx_strand_id
1 'polypeptide(L)'
;MEGTSLPPVAAGPKIGYESGTALMAEGPEVLHALMASKIEAAMGQAMPQMEVRFSNLSVTADIVVAEDDGSKHELPTIPNELMKTFMGPKKRTVRKEVLKNVTGFFTPGKITLLLGQPGSGKSALLKMLSGRFPMSKNITVEGDVSFNNVPREKIVKTLPQFVAYVNQRDKHSPTLTVKETLEFAHAFCGGELTKRGEGMLSKGSPHENTEALEAAKTIFAHYPEIIIEQLGLQNCQDTIVGDAMTRGISGGERKRVTTGEMEFGMKYVTLMDEISTGLDSAAAFDIIKTQRCVARKLRKTVVIALLQPSPEIFSLFDDVMILNEGELMYHGPCNKVEGYFESLGFSCPPERDISDYLLDLGTPEQYRYQDRQHPTKQPRRAGEFAELFRQSSIFRKTLDALEAPYDPELLRNVEEHMEPMPKFHQSFLTSTLTLLRRQLMITYRNKPFVFGRLLMITVMGFLFCTVFYNFDPTQISVAMGIIFATIMFLSMGQAAQIPTYMASREVF
;
A
#
# COMPACT_ATOMS: atom_id res chain seq x y z
N MET A 1 19.42 58.79 24.74
CA MET A 1 19.99 57.74 23.87
C MET A 1 20.16 56.51 24.73
N GLU A 2 19.10 55.72 24.86
CA GLU A 2 19.18 54.36 25.43
C GLU A 2 18.63 53.43 24.37
N GLY A 3 19.56 52.70 23.74
CA GLY A 3 19.26 51.74 22.69
C GLY A 3 18.58 50.52 23.29
N THR A 4 17.34 50.30 22.89
CA THR A 4 16.61 49.06 23.14
C THR A 4 17.17 47.98 22.21
N SER A 5 17.95 47.06 22.76
CA SER A 5 18.39 45.85 22.08
C SER A 5 17.19 44.92 21.86
N LEU A 6 16.97 44.56 20.59
CA LEU A 6 16.07 43.48 20.21
C LEU A 6 16.54 42.16 20.87
N PRO A 7 15.63 41.32 21.37
CA PRO A 7 16.00 40.04 21.94
C PRO A 7 16.61 39.13 20.86
N PRO A 8 17.55 38.24 21.22
CA PRO A 8 18.15 37.31 20.28
C PRO A 8 17.08 36.37 19.72
N VAL A 9 17.08 36.19 18.41
CA VAL A 9 16.33 35.16 17.70
C VAL A 9 16.68 33.82 18.35
N ALA A 10 15.69 33.14 18.93
CA ALA A 10 15.88 31.83 19.53
C ALA A 10 16.51 30.89 18.48
N ALA A 11 17.72 30.41 18.77
CA ALA A 11 18.37 29.39 17.96
C ALA A 11 17.44 28.17 17.92
N GLY A 12 17.01 27.79 16.72
CA GLY A 12 16.21 26.59 16.52
C GLY A 12 16.92 25.35 17.08
N PRO A 13 16.17 24.28 17.35
CA PRO A 13 16.71 23.07 17.94
C PRO A 13 17.92 22.52 17.15
N LYS A 14 19.02 22.25 17.88
CA LYS A 14 20.25 21.69 17.30
C LYS A 14 20.11 20.18 17.17
N ILE A 15 19.49 19.74 16.08
CA ILE A 15 19.34 18.32 15.77
C ILE A 15 20.69 17.79 15.27
N GLY A 16 21.14 16.66 15.83
CA GLY A 16 22.38 16.00 15.40
C GLY A 16 22.16 15.20 14.12
N TYR A 17 23.09 15.31 13.17
CA TYR A 17 23.06 14.62 11.87
C TYR A 17 23.83 13.29 11.88
N GLU A 18 24.21 12.77 13.05
CA GLU A 18 25.16 11.64 13.16
C GLU A 18 24.49 10.26 13.04
N SER A 19 23.19 10.15 13.29
CA SER A 19 22.43 8.90 13.23
C SER A 19 20.92 9.15 13.08
N GLY A 20 20.16 8.14 12.66
CA GLY A 20 18.69 8.22 12.68
C GLY A 20 18.13 8.57 14.06
N THR A 21 18.76 8.06 15.13
CA THR A 21 18.38 8.35 16.52
C THR A 21 18.63 9.79 16.93
N ALA A 22 19.73 10.38 16.47
CA ALA A 22 20.01 11.79 16.70
C ALA A 22 19.02 12.70 15.95
N LEU A 23 18.60 12.30 14.75
CA LEU A 23 17.61 13.02 13.93
C LEU A 23 16.20 12.96 14.55
N MET A 24 15.88 11.88 15.26
CA MET A 24 14.57 11.63 15.88
C MET A 24 14.52 12.02 17.37
N ALA A 25 15.60 12.56 17.94
CA ALA A 25 15.70 12.87 19.37
C ALA A 25 14.62 13.84 19.89
N GLU A 26 14.16 14.76 19.03
CA GLU A 26 13.08 15.71 19.35
C GLU A 26 11.69 15.25 18.88
N GLY A 27 11.60 14.02 18.36
CA GLY A 27 10.38 13.38 17.90
C GLY A 27 10.07 13.59 16.41
N PRO A 28 9.10 12.82 15.87
CA PRO A 28 8.80 12.76 14.45
C PRO A 28 8.26 14.09 13.89
N GLU A 29 7.48 14.84 14.67
CA GLU A 29 6.87 16.08 14.19
C GLU A 29 7.90 17.17 13.90
N VAL A 30 8.94 17.24 14.75
CA VAL A 30 10.06 18.18 14.59
C VAL A 30 10.91 17.76 13.39
N LEU A 31 11.19 16.46 13.24
CA LEU A 31 11.91 15.97 12.08
C LEU A 31 11.17 16.24 10.77
N HIS A 32 9.85 16.02 10.70
CA HIS A 32 9.07 16.30 9.49
C HIS A 32 9.07 17.79 9.15
N ALA A 33 9.07 18.67 10.16
CA ALA A 33 9.22 20.11 9.96
C ALA A 33 10.62 20.48 9.46
N LEU A 34 11.68 19.87 10.01
CA LEU A 34 13.06 20.05 9.53
C LEU A 34 13.20 19.56 8.10
N MET A 35 12.67 18.38 7.79
CA MET A 35 12.67 17.80 6.45
C MET A 35 11.97 18.73 5.46
N ALA A 36 10.77 19.20 5.78
CA ALA A 36 10.06 20.16 4.94
C ALA A 36 10.91 21.41 4.68
N SER A 37 11.41 22.05 5.74
CA SER A 37 12.20 23.28 5.61
C SER A 37 13.51 23.09 4.84
N LYS A 38 14.30 22.05 5.15
CA LYS A 38 15.60 21.82 4.55
C LYS A 38 15.47 21.31 3.10
N ILE A 39 14.50 20.44 2.82
CA ILE A 39 14.27 19.96 1.45
C ILE A 39 13.73 21.11 0.59
N GLU A 40 12.79 21.93 1.06
CA GLU A 40 12.31 23.10 0.32
C GLU A 40 13.42 24.12 0.07
N ALA A 41 14.27 24.40 1.07
CA ALA A 41 15.42 25.28 0.93
C ALA A 41 16.43 24.76 -0.12
N ALA A 42 16.70 23.45 -0.14
CA ALA A 42 17.59 22.82 -1.11
C ALA A 42 16.98 22.82 -2.53
N MET A 43 15.67 22.56 -2.64
CA MET A 43 14.94 22.58 -3.92
C MET A 43 14.72 24.00 -4.46
N GLY A 44 14.78 25.03 -3.61
CA GLY A 44 14.44 26.41 -3.97
C GLY A 44 12.95 26.61 -4.32
N GLN A 45 12.10 25.63 -3.98
CA GLN A 45 10.67 25.63 -4.24
C GLN A 45 9.91 24.77 -3.23
N ALA A 46 8.59 24.94 -3.16
CA ALA A 46 7.72 24.12 -2.32
C ALA A 46 7.83 22.62 -2.67
N MET A 47 7.59 21.77 -1.67
CA MET A 47 7.60 20.32 -1.86
C MET A 47 6.66 19.89 -3.00
N PRO A 48 7.06 18.90 -3.83
CA PRO A 48 6.19 18.38 -4.87
C PRO A 48 4.93 17.77 -4.27
N GLN A 49 3.79 18.13 -4.86
CA GLN A 49 2.45 17.79 -4.41
C GLN A 49 1.70 17.05 -5.51
N MET A 50 0.78 16.16 -5.13
CA MET A 50 -0.03 15.41 -6.09
C MET A 50 -1.48 15.34 -5.66
N GLU A 51 -2.34 15.99 -6.44
CA GLU A 51 -3.79 15.90 -6.36
C GLU A 51 -4.28 14.76 -7.25
N VAL A 52 -5.25 14.00 -6.74
CA VAL A 52 -5.91 12.91 -7.47
C VAL A 52 -7.34 13.33 -7.75
N ARG A 53 -7.75 13.37 -9.03
CA ARG A 53 -9.15 13.61 -9.42
C ARG A 53 -9.70 12.39 -10.15
N PHE A 54 -10.95 12.02 -9.87
CA PHE A 54 -11.66 10.97 -10.58
C PHE A 54 -13.12 11.33 -10.78
N SER A 55 -13.64 11.05 -11.96
CA SER A 55 -15.00 11.43 -12.37
C SER A 55 -15.70 10.28 -13.08
N ASN A 56 -16.92 9.98 -12.63
CA ASN A 56 -17.78 8.94 -13.17
C ASN A 56 -17.07 7.57 -13.23
N LEU A 57 -16.23 7.29 -12.22
CA LEU A 57 -15.46 6.06 -12.17
C LEU A 57 -16.38 4.87 -11.91
N SER A 58 -16.50 4.00 -12.90
CA SER A 58 -17.25 2.75 -12.83
C SER A 58 -16.33 1.58 -13.15
N VAL A 59 -16.41 0.53 -12.33
CA VAL A 59 -15.60 -0.68 -12.51
C VAL A 59 -16.51 -1.87 -12.52
N THR A 60 -16.53 -2.60 -13.63
CA THR A 60 -17.32 -3.82 -13.78
C THR A 60 -16.42 -5.02 -14.02
N ALA A 61 -16.73 -6.14 -13.38
CA ALA A 61 -16.02 -7.41 -13.54
C ALA A 61 -16.99 -8.50 -14.00
N ASP A 62 -16.61 -9.18 -15.08
CA ASP A 62 -17.30 -10.35 -15.62
C ASP A 62 -16.76 -11.61 -14.93
N ILE A 63 -17.52 -12.07 -13.94
CA ILE A 63 -17.16 -13.23 -13.12
C ILE A 63 -17.73 -14.47 -13.78
N VAL A 64 -16.85 -15.38 -14.18
CA VAL A 64 -17.27 -16.70 -14.66
C VAL A 64 -17.64 -17.53 -13.44
N VAL A 65 -18.93 -17.64 -13.16
CA VAL A 65 -19.45 -18.53 -12.13
C VAL A 65 -19.63 -19.89 -12.80
N ALA A 66 -18.91 -20.90 -12.29
CA ALA A 66 -19.30 -22.27 -12.53
C ALA A 66 -20.58 -22.48 -11.74
N GLU A 67 -21.71 -22.66 -12.42
CA GLU A 67 -22.87 -23.26 -11.76
C GLU A 67 -22.44 -24.67 -11.40
N ASP A 68 -22.18 -24.90 -10.12
CA ASP A 68 -22.32 -26.23 -9.54
C ASP A 68 -23.83 -26.45 -9.56
N ASP A 69 -24.33 -26.86 -10.73
CA ASP A 69 -25.73 -27.19 -10.95
C ASP A 69 -26.10 -28.11 -9.79
N GLY A 70 -27.15 -27.76 -9.05
CA GLY A 70 -27.55 -28.43 -7.81
C GLY A 70 -27.99 -29.87 -8.07
N SER A 71 -27.06 -30.72 -8.50
CA SER A 71 -27.20 -32.15 -8.51
C SER A 71 -27.30 -32.54 -7.06
N LYS A 72 -28.55 -32.78 -6.64
CA LYS A 72 -28.93 -33.76 -5.61
C LYS A 72 -27.75 -34.62 -5.25
N HIS A 73 -27.39 -34.70 -3.97
CA HIS A 73 -26.27 -35.48 -3.43
C HIS A 73 -26.09 -36.84 -4.15
N GLU A 74 -25.37 -36.87 -5.26
CA GLU A 74 -25.03 -38.07 -5.99
C GLU A 74 -23.65 -38.46 -5.49
N LEU A 75 -23.59 -39.65 -4.89
CA LEU A 75 -22.36 -40.18 -4.30
C LEU A 75 -21.22 -40.15 -5.33
N PRO A 76 -20.00 -39.74 -4.93
CA PRO A 76 -18.85 -39.66 -5.82
C PRO A 76 -18.45 -41.08 -6.23
N THR A 77 -18.99 -41.51 -7.35
CA THR A 77 -18.69 -42.80 -7.98
C THR A 77 -17.94 -42.55 -9.28
N ILE A 78 -17.01 -43.45 -9.60
CA ILE A 78 -16.13 -43.36 -10.78
C ILE A 78 -16.90 -43.02 -12.08
N PRO A 79 -18.10 -43.56 -12.36
CA PRO A 79 -18.87 -43.20 -13.56
C PRO A 79 -19.34 -41.75 -13.55
N ASN A 80 -19.80 -41.24 -12.41
CA ASN A 80 -20.32 -39.87 -12.27
C ASN A 80 -19.21 -38.82 -12.39
N GLU A 81 -18.02 -39.09 -11.84
CA GLU A 81 -16.87 -38.20 -11.99
C GLU A 81 -16.31 -38.20 -13.43
N LEU A 82 -16.33 -39.36 -14.12
CA LEU A 82 -15.96 -39.41 -15.53
C LEU A 82 -16.94 -38.60 -16.39
N MET A 83 -18.24 -38.70 -16.11
CA MET A 83 -19.29 -37.99 -16.84
C MET A 83 -19.23 -36.47 -16.62
N LYS A 84 -18.92 -36.00 -15.40
CA LYS A 84 -18.61 -34.59 -15.12
C LYS A 84 -17.37 -34.09 -15.86
N THR A 85 -16.37 -34.95 -16.04
CA THR A 85 -15.15 -34.60 -16.79
C THR A 85 -15.45 -34.44 -18.29
N PHE A 86 -16.40 -35.21 -18.84
CA PHE A 86 -16.83 -35.11 -20.24
C PHE A 86 -17.83 -33.97 -20.50
N MET A 87 -18.74 -33.69 -19.57
CA MET A 87 -19.67 -32.56 -19.63
C MET A 87 -19.08 -31.40 -18.83
N GLY A 88 -18.11 -30.70 -19.42
CA GLY A 88 -17.45 -29.56 -18.76
C GLY A 88 -18.48 -28.55 -18.19
N PRO A 89 -18.16 -27.89 -17.06
CA PRO A 89 -19.12 -27.08 -16.33
C PRO A 89 -19.73 -26.00 -17.23
N LYS A 90 -21.06 -25.82 -17.17
CA LYS A 90 -21.73 -24.69 -17.81
C LYS A 90 -21.21 -23.41 -17.15
N LYS A 91 -20.37 -22.69 -17.87
CA LYS A 91 -19.79 -21.43 -17.43
C LYS A 91 -20.79 -20.31 -17.68
N ARG A 92 -21.39 -19.78 -16.62
CA ARG A 92 -22.25 -18.59 -16.70
C ARG A 92 -21.45 -17.37 -16.29
N THR A 93 -21.34 -16.40 -17.17
CA THR A 93 -20.69 -15.12 -16.85
C THR A 93 -21.71 -14.20 -16.18
N VAL A 94 -21.42 -13.79 -14.95
CA VAL A 94 -22.21 -12.80 -14.20
C VAL A 94 -21.43 -11.49 -14.18
N ARG A 95 -22.05 -10.45 -14.73
CA ARG A 95 -21.50 -9.09 -14.72
C ARG A 95 -21.74 -8.46 -13.36
N LYS A 96 -20.67 -8.15 -12.62
CA LYS A 96 -20.73 -7.51 -11.29
C LYS A 96 -20.09 -6.14 -11.34
N GLU A 97 -20.88 -5.11 -11.08
CA GLU A 97 -20.39 -3.75 -10.88
C GLU A 97 -19.80 -3.62 -9.47
N VAL A 98 -18.52 -3.29 -9.40
CA VAL A 98 -17.75 -3.13 -8.15
C VAL A 98 -17.76 -1.68 -7.70
N LEU A 99 -17.68 -0.73 -8.62
CA LEU A 99 -17.82 0.71 -8.40
C LEU A 99 -18.80 1.28 -9.42
N LYS A 100 -19.64 2.22 -8.99
CA LYS A 100 -20.75 2.77 -9.77
C LYS A 100 -20.71 4.30 -9.75
N ASN A 101 -20.22 4.89 -10.85
CA ASN A 101 -20.19 6.32 -11.11
C ASN A 101 -19.68 7.15 -9.92
N VAL A 102 -18.52 6.75 -9.39
CA VAL A 102 -17.89 7.40 -8.24
C VAL A 102 -17.10 8.62 -8.71
N THR A 103 -17.38 9.78 -8.13
CA THR A 103 -16.76 11.07 -8.49
C THR A 103 -16.22 11.75 -7.24
N GLY A 104 -14.97 12.22 -7.29
CA GLY A 104 -14.30 12.84 -6.15
C GLY A 104 -12.87 13.26 -6.45
N PHE A 105 -12.22 13.84 -5.45
CA PHE A 105 -10.83 14.28 -5.53
C PHE A 105 -10.15 14.18 -4.15
N PHE A 106 -8.84 14.04 -4.14
CA PHE A 106 -8.02 14.05 -2.92
C PHE A 106 -6.94 15.12 -3.03
N THR A 107 -6.93 16.05 -2.08
CA THR A 107 -6.06 17.22 -2.11
C THR A 107 -4.75 17.00 -1.34
N PRO A 108 -3.63 17.58 -1.81
CA PRO A 108 -2.38 17.64 -1.07
C PRO A 108 -2.53 18.29 0.31
N GLY A 109 -1.79 17.79 1.29
CA GLY A 109 -1.79 18.36 2.64
C GLY A 109 -2.93 17.89 3.53
N LYS A 110 -3.85 17.07 3.02
CA LYS A 110 -4.99 16.54 3.76
C LYS A 110 -4.93 15.03 3.95
N ILE A 111 -5.57 14.58 5.01
CA ILE A 111 -5.83 13.17 5.28
C ILE A 111 -7.33 12.87 5.14
N THR A 112 -7.67 11.91 4.28
CA THR A 112 -9.05 11.51 3.99
C THR A 112 -9.36 10.11 4.51
N LEU A 113 -10.47 9.98 5.23
CA LEU A 113 -10.99 8.70 5.71
C LEU A 113 -11.88 8.06 4.65
N LEU A 114 -11.64 6.79 4.32
CA LEU A 114 -12.51 6.01 3.45
C LEU A 114 -13.30 4.98 4.28
N LEU A 115 -14.59 5.23 4.47
CA LEU A 115 -15.52 4.35 5.19
C LEU A 115 -16.42 3.56 4.24
N GLY A 116 -16.92 2.44 4.75
CA GLY A 116 -17.86 1.60 4.05
C GLY A 116 -17.81 0.17 4.53
N GLN A 117 -18.93 -0.54 4.40
CA GLN A 117 -19.03 -1.95 4.79
C GLN A 117 -18.05 -2.84 4.00
N PRO A 118 -17.73 -4.04 4.50
CA PRO A 118 -16.99 -5.04 3.72
C PRO A 118 -17.69 -5.30 2.38
N GLY A 119 -16.94 -5.22 1.28
CA GLY A 119 -17.50 -5.38 -0.07
C GLY A 119 -18.08 -4.11 -0.70
N SER A 120 -18.03 -2.95 -0.03
CA SER A 120 -18.54 -1.68 -0.59
C SER A 120 -17.70 -1.07 -1.71
N GLY A 121 -16.53 -1.62 -2.02
CA GLY A 121 -15.65 -1.14 -3.09
C GLY A 121 -14.42 -0.33 -2.63
N LYS A 122 -14.20 -0.13 -1.32
CA LYS A 122 -13.05 0.63 -0.79
C LYS A 122 -11.71 0.20 -1.38
N SER A 123 -11.37 -1.08 -1.22
CA SER A 123 -10.12 -1.65 -1.73
C SER A 123 -10.05 -1.62 -3.25
N ALA A 124 -11.18 -1.71 -3.95
CA ALA A 124 -11.21 -1.58 -5.40
C ALA A 124 -10.85 -0.16 -5.84
N LEU A 125 -11.42 0.87 -5.19
CA LEU A 125 -11.10 2.28 -5.44
C LEU A 125 -9.61 2.55 -5.18
N LEU A 126 -9.07 2.17 -4.01
CA LEU A 126 -7.66 2.38 -3.69
C LEU A 126 -6.71 1.65 -4.66
N LYS A 127 -7.05 0.43 -5.10
CA LYS A 127 -6.27 -0.31 -6.10
C LYS A 127 -6.35 0.34 -7.49
N MET A 128 -7.50 0.89 -7.87
CA MET A 128 -7.65 1.62 -9.13
C MET A 128 -6.77 2.87 -9.16
N LEU A 129 -6.78 3.64 -8.08
CA LEU A 129 -6.02 4.89 -7.94
C LEU A 129 -4.50 4.65 -7.75
N SER A 130 -4.09 3.51 -7.22
CA SER A 130 -2.66 3.13 -7.17
C SER A 130 -2.15 2.45 -8.44
N GLY A 131 -3.01 2.18 -9.43
CA GLY A 131 -2.65 1.40 -10.62
C GLY A 131 -2.38 -0.08 -10.34
N ARG A 132 -2.76 -0.59 -9.17
CA ARG A 132 -2.60 -2.00 -8.76
C ARG A 132 -3.85 -2.85 -8.97
N PHE A 133 -4.92 -2.28 -9.53
CA PHE A 133 -6.09 -3.05 -9.90
C PHE A 133 -5.75 -4.00 -11.06
N PRO A 134 -6.05 -5.30 -10.95
CA PRO A 134 -5.68 -6.26 -11.99
C PRO A 134 -6.53 -6.02 -13.24
N MET A 135 -5.97 -5.39 -14.26
CA MET A 135 -6.65 -5.17 -15.54
C MET A 135 -6.61 -6.45 -16.37
N SER A 136 -7.59 -7.33 -16.18
CA SER A 136 -7.78 -8.55 -17.00
C SER A 136 -8.83 -8.32 -18.09
N LYS A 137 -8.91 -9.20 -19.09
CA LYS A 137 -9.88 -9.09 -20.21
C LYS A 137 -11.35 -9.04 -19.75
N ASN A 138 -11.63 -9.48 -18.52
CA ASN A 138 -12.97 -9.56 -17.95
C ASN A 138 -13.34 -8.30 -17.13
N ILE A 139 -12.54 -7.23 -17.22
CA ILE A 139 -12.74 -6.02 -16.42
C ILE A 139 -12.90 -4.83 -17.36
N THR A 140 -13.99 -4.11 -17.19
CA THR A 140 -14.26 -2.83 -17.87
C THR A 140 -14.21 -1.70 -16.86
N VAL A 141 -13.39 -0.70 -17.16
CA VAL A 141 -13.26 0.53 -16.39
C VAL A 141 -13.79 1.67 -17.25
N GLU A 142 -14.73 2.43 -16.72
CA GLU A 142 -15.32 3.61 -17.33
C GLU A 142 -15.07 4.82 -16.42
N GLY A 143 -15.06 6.02 -17.00
CA GLY A 143 -14.74 7.27 -16.31
C GLY A 143 -13.26 7.64 -16.40
N ASP A 144 -12.93 8.79 -15.83
CA ASP A 144 -11.62 9.42 -15.96
C ASP A 144 -10.92 9.50 -14.61
N VAL A 145 -9.61 9.27 -14.61
CA VAL A 145 -8.74 9.44 -13.45
C VAL A 145 -7.51 10.24 -13.88
N SER A 146 -7.18 11.30 -13.14
CA SER A 146 -6.03 12.15 -13.40
C SER A 146 -5.22 12.45 -12.14
N PHE A 147 -3.93 12.66 -12.33
CA PHE A 147 -2.96 13.04 -11.31
C PHE A 147 -2.31 14.35 -11.74
N ASN A 148 -2.60 15.46 -11.06
CA ASN A 148 -2.15 16.81 -11.48
C ASN A 148 -2.38 17.09 -12.99
N ASN A 149 -3.58 16.82 -13.51
CA ASN A 149 -3.94 16.96 -14.94
C ASN A 149 -3.29 15.93 -15.90
N VAL A 150 -2.53 14.94 -15.39
CA VAL A 150 -1.99 13.85 -16.20
C VAL A 150 -2.97 12.67 -16.17
N PRO A 151 -3.56 12.24 -17.30
CA PRO A 151 -4.43 11.08 -17.35
C PRO A 151 -3.72 9.80 -16.90
N ARG A 152 -4.43 8.93 -16.20
CA ARG A 152 -3.94 7.65 -15.69
C ARG A 152 -3.23 6.82 -16.76
N GLU A 153 -3.73 6.81 -17.98
CA GLU A 153 -3.23 5.99 -19.10
C GLU A 153 -1.78 6.35 -19.46
N LYS A 154 -1.40 7.62 -19.29
CA LYS A 154 -0.05 8.10 -19.56
C LYS A 154 0.92 7.78 -18.44
N ILE A 155 0.45 7.84 -17.19
CA ILE A 155 1.31 7.72 -15.99
C ILE A 155 1.32 6.33 -15.36
N VAL A 156 0.41 5.41 -15.71
CA VAL A 156 0.27 4.11 -15.02
C VAL A 156 1.57 3.31 -14.86
N LYS A 157 2.52 3.44 -15.79
CA LYS A 157 3.82 2.74 -15.73
C LYS A 157 4.81 3.35 -14.73
N THR A 158 4.70 4.64 -14.43
CA THR A 158 5.52 5.38 -13.46
C THR A 158 4.76 5.67 -12.17
N LEU A 159 3.43 5.47 -12.16
CA LEU A 159 2.54 5.71 -11.03
C LEU A 159 2.99 5.08 -9.71
N PRO A 160 3.55 3.83 -9.68
CA PRO A 160 4.08 3.26 -8.44
C PRO A 160 5.23 4.06 -7.83
N GLN A 161 5.87 4.97 -8.58
CA GLN A 161 6.89 5.86 -8.04
C GLN A 161 6.29 6.98 -7.19
N PHE A 162 5.09 7.44 -7.51
CA PHE A 162 4.43 8.57 -6.86
C PHE A 162 3.34 8.15 -5.85
N VAL A 163 2.71 7.00 -6.07
CA VAL A 163 1.63 6.48 -5.22
C VAL A 163 2.11 5.28 -4.41
N ALA A 164 2.11 5.40 -3.09
CA ALA A 164 2.25 4.30 -2.16
C ALA A 164 0.90 3.63 -1.93
N TYR A 165 0.87 2.29 -1.91
CA TYR A 165 -0.31 1.50 -1.58
C TYR A 165 0.03 0.45 -0.52
N VAL A 166 -0.45 0.68 0.70
CA VAL A 166 -0.34 -0.24 1.83
C VAL A 166 -1.50 -1.23 1.74
N ASN A 167 -1.16 -2.51 1.51
CA ASN A 167 -2.14 -3.57 1.37
C ASN A 167 -2.83 -3.91 2.71
N GLN A 168 -4.02 -4.50 2.61
CA GLN A 168 -4.71 -5.09 3.76
C GLN A 168 -3.93 -6.25 4.36
N ARG A 169 -3.36 -7.13 3.51
CA ARG A 169 -2.52 -8.26 3.93
C ARG A 169 -1.04 -7.92 3.86
N ASP A 170 -0.35 -8.16 4.97
CA ASP A 170 1.09 -7.93 5.08
C ASP A 170 1.86 -9.14 4.55
N LYS A 171 2.53 -8.96 3.41
CA LYS A 171 3.31 -10.02 2.75
C LYS A 171 4.79 -9.65 2.78
N HIS A 172 5.55 -10.43 3.54
CA HIS A 172 6.97 -10.21 3.77
C HIS A 172 7.75 -11.49 3.56
N SER A 173 9.07 -11.36 3.34
CA SER A 173 9.95 -12.52 3.38
C SER A 173 10.16 -12.97 4.84
N PRO A 174 9.75 -14.19 5.23
CA PRO A 174 9.69 -14.58 6.65
C PRO A 174 11.05 -14.68 7.33
N THR A 175 12.13 -14.86 6.56
CA THR A 175 13.49 -15.07 7.08
C THR A 175 14.33 -13.79 7.19
N LEU A 176 13.83 -12.66 6.68
CA LEU A 176 14.52 -11.38 6.78
C LEU A 176 14.14 -10.71 8.10
N THR A 177 15.07 -9.91 8.66
CA THR A 177 14.78 -9.06 9.80
C THR A 177 13.98 -7.83 9.37
N VAL A 178 13.37 -7.14 10.34
CA VAL A 178 12.69 -5.86 10.09
C VAL A 178 13.65 -4.86 9.46
N LYS A 179 14.84 -4.69 10.03
CA LYS A 179 15.88 -3.78 9.52
C LYS A 179 16.29 -4.13 8.10
N GLU A 180 16.58 -5.39 7.81
CA GLU A 180 16.96 -5.84 6.47
C GLU A 180 15.86 -5.62 5.43
N THR A 181 14.60 -5.79 5.83
CA THR A 181 13.43 -5.56 4.97
C THR A 181 13.35 -4.09 4.57
N LEU A 182 13.49 -3.19 5.54
CA LEU A 182 13.45 -1.74 5.31
C LEU A 182 14.68 -1.24 4.55
N GLU A 183 15.89 -1.73 4.86
CA GLU A 183 17.12 -1.43 4.10
C GLU A 183 17.01 -1.89 2.65
N PHE A 184 16.43 -3.07 2.41
CA PHE A 184 16.20 -3.57 1.06
C PHE A 184 15.22 -2.67 0.29
N ALA A 185 14.11 -2.27 0.91
CA ALA A 185 13.16 -1.34 0.31
C ALA A 185 13.79 0.02 0.01
N HIS A 186 14.60 0.54 0.94
CA HIS A 186 15.37 1.76 0.75
C HIS A 186 16.39 1.64 -0.41
N ALA A 187 17.10 0.52 -0.53
CA ALA A 187 18.03 0.32 -1.64
C ALA A 187 17.32 0.36 -3.00
N PHE A 188 16.12 -0.24 -3.09
CA PHE A 188 15.32 -0.29 -4.33
C PHE A 188 14.61 1.01 -4.69
N CYS A 189 14.08 1.71 -3.69
CA CYS A 189 13.23 2.88 -3.89
C CYS A 189 13.96 4.21 -3.63
N GLY A 190 15.00 4.22 -2.81
CA GLY A 190 15.73 5.39 -2.31
C GLY A 190 17.14 5.57 -2.87
N GLY A 191 17.83 4.48 -3.25
CA GLY A 191 19.27 4.53 -3.56
C GLY A 191 19.70 5.42 -4.73
N GLU A 192 18.87 5.59 -5.77
CA GLU A 192 19.14 6.56 -6.86
C GLU A 192 18.60 7.97 -6.57
N LEU A 193 17.71 8.15 -5.58
CA LEU A 193 17.24 9.47 -5.18
C LEU A 193 18.35 10.29 -4.53
N THR A 194 19.34 9.67 -3.89
CA THR A 194 20.53 10.41 -3.41
C THR A 194 21.37 10.95 -4.58
N LYS A 195 21.51 10.18 -5.67
CA LYS A 195 22.28 10.58 -6.86
C LYS A 195 21.56 11.58 -7.75
N ARG A 196 20.24 11.42 -7.93
CA ARG A 196 19.40 12.34 -8.73
C ARG A 196 18.94 13.54 -7.91
N GLY A 197 18.75 13.35 -6.62
CA GLY A 197 18.45 14.38 -5.65
C GLY A 197 19.51 15.45 -5.65
N GLU A 198 20.78 15.15 -5.91
CA GLU A 198 21.82 16.17 -6.12
C GLU A 198 21.45 17.18 -7.22
N GLY A 199 20.80 16.77 -8.31
CA GLY A 199 20.31 17.69 -9.34
C GLY A 199 19.05 18.47 -8.96
N MET A 200 18.16 17.85 -8.16
CA MET A 200 16.88 18.46 -7.72
C MET A 200 17.05 19.38 -6.50
N LEU A 201 17.97 19.05 -5.61
CA LEU A 201 18.26 19.68 -4.32
C LEU A 201 19.41 20.70 -4.43
N SER A 202 19.89 21.01 -5.63
CA SER A 202 20.95 22.03 -5.84
C SER A 202 20.42 23.33 -6.45
N LYS A 203 19.10 23.55 -6.46
CA LYS A 203 18.46 24.72 -7.10
C LYS A 203 18.28 25.93 -6.16
N GLY A 204 18.55 25.79 -4.86
CA GLY A 204 18.45 26.86 -3.85
C GLY A 204 19.58 27.90 -3.85
N SER A 205 19.53 28.84 -2.89
CA SER A 205 20.50 29.94 -2.74
C SER A 205 21.91 29.43 -2.37
N PRO A 206 23.02 30.01 -2.87
CA PRO A 206 24.35 29.37 -2.80
C PRO A 206 24.87 29.03 -1.40
N HIS A 207 24.50 29.81 -0.37
CA HIS A 207 25.08 29.67 0.97
C HIS A 207 24.25 28.79 1.92
N GLU A 208 22.92 28.77 1.79
CA GLU A 208 22.02 27.91 2.59
C GLU A 208 21.85 26.52 1.96
N ASN A 209 22.04 26.43 0.64
CA ASN A 209 21.87 25.20 -0.12
C ASN A 209 22.92 24.14 0.24
N THR A 210 24.16 24.49 0.58
CA THR A 210 25.18 23.48 0.94
C THR A 210 24.84 22.76 2.24
N GLU A 211 24.41 23.49 3.27
CA GLU A 211 23.98 22.90 4.55
C GLU A 211 22.67 22.12 4.38
N ALA A 212 21.71 22.66 3.62
CA ALA A 212 20.44 22.01 3.35
C ALA A 212 20.61 20.72 2.53
N LEU A 213 21.52 20.73 1.55
CA LEU A 213 21.85 19.57 0.73
C LEU A 213 22.56 18.48 1.56
N GLU A 214 23.50 18.85 2.42
CA GLU A 214 24.17 17.90 3.32
C GLU A 214 23.17 17.27 4.30
N ALA A 215 22.33 18.09 4.94
CA ALA A 215 21.27 17.62 5.81
C ALA A 215 20.31 16.67 5.09
N ALA A 216 19.86 17.01 3.88
CA ALA A 216 18.98 16.16 3.07
C ALA A 216 19.66 14.83 2.72
N LYS A 217 20.94 14.84 2.30
CA LYS A 217 21.70 13.62 1.99
C LYS A 217 21.81 12.71 3.20
N THR A 218 22.12 13.27 4.37
CA THR A 218 22.20 12.51 5.62
C THR A 218 20.85 11.91 6.00
N ILE A 219 19.76 12.68 5.91
CA ILE A 219 18.41 12.20 6.18
C ILE A 219 18.06 11.02 5.25
N PHE A 220 18.42 11.09 3.96
CA PHE A 220 18.20 9.99 3.03
C PHE A 220 19.08 8.77 3.35
N ALA A 221 20.34 8.97 3.73
CA ALA A 221 21.26 7.88 4.05
C ALA A 221 20.81 7.08 5.29
N HIS A 222 20.31 7.77 6.31
CA HIS A 222 19.80 7.17 7.55
C HIS A 222 18.28 6.97 7.54
N TYR A 223 17.63 7.08 6.38
CA TYR A 223 16.17 7.00 6.29
C TYR A 223 15.59 5.68 6.84
N PRO A 224 16.21 4.50 6.64
CA PRO A 224 15.72 3.27 7.26
C PRO A 224 15.68 3.35 8.80
N GLU A 225 16.69 3.95 9.43
CA GLU A 225 16.75 4.11 10.88
C GLU A 225 15.69 5.10 11.37
N ILE A 226 15.49 6.20 10.63
CA ILE A 226 14.41 7.17 10.89
C ILE A 226 13.04 6.49 10.85
N ILE A 227 12.77 5.64 9.85
CA ILE A 227 11.50 4.92 9.72
C ILE A 227 11.31 3.90 10.85
N ILE A 228 12.37 3.17 11.23
CA ILE A 228 12.34 2.24 12.37
C ILE A 228 11.93 3.00 13.63
N GLU A 229 12.48 4.18 13.85
CA GLU A 229 12.18 4.97 15.04
C GLU A 229 10.79 5.61 15.01
N GLN A 230 10.43 6.21 13.88
CA GLN A 230 9.13 6.85 13.67
C GLN A 230 7.97 5.86 13.87
N LEU A 231 8.17 4.60 13.52
CA LEU A 231 7.16 3.55 13.67
C LEU A 231 7.29 2.75 14.97
N GLY A 232 8.23 3.10 15.84
CA GLY A 232 8.44 2.42 17.13
C GLY A 232 8.86 0.95 16.98
N LEU A 233 9.69 0.65 15.99
CA LEU A 233 10.17 -0.70 15.65
C LEU A 233 11.54 -1.02 16.27
N GLN A 234 12.10 -0.16 17.13
CA GLN A 234 13.48 -0.30 17.63
C GLN A 234 13.69 -1.64 18.33
N ASN A 235 12.73 -2.06 19.16
CA ASN A 235 12.82 -3.29 19.94
C ASN A 235 12.80 -4.56 19.07
N CYS A 236 12.26 -4.49 17.85
CA CYS A 236 12.11 -5.63 16.95
C CYS A 236 12.95 -5.54 15.66
N GLN A 237 13.81 -4.52 15.53
CA GLN A 237 14.55 -4.25 14.30
C GLN A 237 15.41 -5.43 13.81
N ASP A 238 16.02 -6.18 14.74
CA ASP A 238 16.87 -7.34 14.44
C ASP A 238 16.11 -8.67 14.51
N THR A 239 14.80 -8.63 14.74
CA THR A 239 13.93 -9.82 14.78
C THR A 239 13.44 -10.16 13.38
N ILE A 240 13.37 -11.46 13.06
CA ILE A 240 12.80 -11.92 11.79
C ILE A 240 11.31 -11.58 11.70
N VAL A 241 10.84 -11.23 10.50
CA VAL A 241 9.42 -10.93 10.29
C VAL A 241 8.55 -12.17 10.53
N GLY A 242 9.04 -13.35 10.15
CA GLY A 242 8.34 -14.61 10.31
C GLY A 242 7.08 -14.72 9.45
N ASP A 243 6.35 -15.82 9.60
CA ASP A 243 5.06 -16.10 8.96
C ASP A 243 4.17 -16.92 9.91
N ALA A 244 3.12 -17.56 9.38
CA ALA A 244 2.22 -18.40 10.18
C ALA A 244 2.91 -19.65 10.76
N MET A 245 3.99 -20.13 10.15
CA MET A 245 4.72 -21.35 10.56
C MET A 245 5.97 -21.04 11.37
N THR A 246 6.56 -19.87 11.15
CA THR A 246 7.79 -19.39 11.77
C THR A 246 7.48 -18.17 12.61
N ARG A 247 7.57 -18.31 13.93
CA ARG A 247 7.38 -17.20 14.86
C ARG A 247 8.38 -16.07 14.54
N GLY A 248 7.85 -14.86 14.38
CA GLY A 248 8.62 -13.63 14.21
C GLY A 248 8.00 -12.50 15.03
N ILE A 249 7.96 -11.31 14.45
CA ILE A 249 7.30 -10.13 15.03
C ILE A 249 5.77 -10.30 15.14
N SER A 250 5.16 -9.51 16.03
CA SER A 250 3.71 -9.46 16.23
C SER A 250 2.96 -8.97 14.99
N GLY A 251 1.63 -9.16 14.96
CA GLY A 251 0.77 -8.68 13.86
C GLY A 251 0.83 -7.15 13.71
N GLY A 252 0.77 -6.41 14.82
CA GLY A 252 0.83 -4.96 14.80
C GLY A 252 2.19 -4.43 14.35
N GLU A 253 3.30 -5.00 14.84
CA GLU A 253 4.65 -4.65 14.36
C GLU A 253 4.78 -4.93 12.86
N ARG A 254 4.29 -6.08 12.38
CA ARG A 254 4.30 -6.43 10.95
C ARG A 254 3.56 -5.41 10.09
N LYS A 255 2.43 -4.89 10.55
CA LYS A 255 1.70 -3.84 9.84
C LYS A 255 2.50 -2.55 9.75
N ARG A 256 3.19 -2.17 10.82
CA ARG A 256 4.10 -1.03 10.83
C ARG A 256 5.26 -1.24 9.86
N VAL A 257 5.84 -2.43 9.79
CA VAL A 257 6.87 -2.76 8.77
C VAL A 257 6.33 -2.56 7.35
N THR A 258 5.11 -3.04 7.05
CA THR A 258 4.48 -2.83 5.74
C THR A 258 4.30 -1.34 5.42
N THR A 259 3.86 -0.55 6.40
CA THR A 259 3.73 0.92 6.23
C THR A 259 5.09 1.55 5.92
N GLY A 260 6.12 1.22 6.71
CA GLY A 260 7.48 1.74 6.49
C GLY A 260 8.09 1.34 5.15
N GLU A 261 7.89 0.09 4.72
CA GLU A 261 8.35 -0.39 3.41
C GLU A 261 7.78 0.45 2.25
N MET A 262 6.51 0.84 2.37
CA MET A 262 5.82 1.63 1.35
C MET A 262 6.14 3.12 1.40
N GLU A 263 6.75 3.62 2.47
CA GLU A 263 7.15 5.03 2.62
C GLU A 263 8.45 5.38 1.87
N PHE A 264 9.27 4.38 1.51
CA PHE A 264 10.52 4.62 0.79
C PHE A 264 10.29 5.16 -0.63
N GLY A 265 11.10 6.16 -1.00
CA GLY A 265 11.07 6.83 -2.30
C GLY A 265 10.20 8.09 -2.30
N MET A 266 10.07 8.75 -3.46
CA MET A 266 9.31 9.99 -3.60
C MET A 266 7.81 9.74 -3.75
N LYS A 267 7.16 9.32 -2.66
CA LYS A 267 5.71 9.09 -2.59
C LYS A 267 4.98 10.38 -2.24
N TYR A 268 4.14 10.85 -3.15
CA TYR A 268 3.30 12.05 -2.96
C TYR A 268 1.88 11.72 -2.51
N VAL A 269 1.38 10.54 -2.92
CA VAL A 269 0.08 10.01 -2.46
C VAL A 269 0.32 8.72 -1.69
N THR A 270 -0.31 8.59 -0.53
CA THR A 270 -0.30 7.37 0.27
C THR A 270 -1.72 6.84 0.44
N LEU A 271 -1.97 5.65 -0.10
CA LEU A 271 -3.24 4.94 -0.03
C LEU A 271 -3.08 3.75 0.92
N MET A 272 -3.91 3.68 1.96
CA MET A 272 -3.80 2.67 3.02
C MET A 272 -5.09 1.88 3.14
N ASP A 273 -5.03 0.57 2.91
CA ASP A 273 -6.21 -0.30 2.85
C ASP A 273 -6.39 -1.10 4.14
N GLU A 274 -7.43 -0.78 4.90
CA GLU A 274 -7.84 -1.46 6.14
C GLU A 274 -6.67 -1.69 7.10
N ILE A 275 -5.97 -0.60 7.43
CA ILE A 275 -4.73 -0.74 8.21
C ILE A 275 -4.93 -1.02 9.69
N SER A 276 -6.12 -0.79 10.25
CA SER A 276 -6.39 -1.03 11.67
C SER A 276 -6.67 -2.50 12.00
N THR A 277 -6.87 -3.36 11.01
CA THR A 277 -7.17 -4.78 11.26
C THR A 277 -5.96 -5.49 11.85
N GLY A 278 -6.10 -6.02 13.07
CA GLY A 278 -5.01 -6.70 13.76
C GLY A 278 -4.07 -5.78 14.57
N LEU A 279 -4.47 -4.52 14.78
CA LEU A 279 -3.83 -3.59 15.71
C LEU A 279 -4.74 -3.27 16.90
N ASP A 280 -4.12 -2.96 18.02
CA ASP A 280 -4.76 -2.32 19.15
C ASP A 280 -5.03 -0.84 18.85
N SER A 281 -6.01 -0.25 19.56
CA SER A 281 -6.48 1.11 19.31
C SER A 281 -5.39 2.17 19.49
N ALA A 282 -4.47 1.98 20.45
CA ALA A 282 -3.38 2.91 20.70
C ALA A 282 -2.38 2.92 19.54
N ALA A 283 -1.93 1.75 19.08
CA ALA A 283 -1.06 1.67 17.91
C ALA A 283 -1.71 2.23 16.64
N ALA A 284 -3.01 1.99 16.44
CA ALA A 284 -3.74 2.55 15.30
C ALA A 284 -3.78 4.08 15.36
N PHE A 285 -4.03 4.65 16.54
CA PHE A 285 -4.01 6.10 16.76
C PHE A 285 -2.63 6.71 16.45
N ASP A 286 -1.54 6.12 16.94
CA ASP A 286 -0.18 6.61 16.71
C ASP A 286 0.22 6.61 15.23
N ILE A 287 -0.16 5.56 14.50
CA ILE A 287 0.06 5.47 13.05
C ILE A 287 -0.70 6.59 12.34
N ILE A 288 -1.99 6.77 12.64
CA ILE A 288 -2.83 7.78 11.96
C ILE A 288 -2.38 9.20 12.32
N LYS A 289 -1.99 9.44 13.57
CA LYS A 289 -1.40 10.71 14.01
C LYS A 289 -0.13 11.03 13.24
N THR A 290 0.77 10.05 13.10
CA THR A 290 1.99 10.17 12.30
C THR A 290 1.67 10.49 10.85
N GLN A 291 0.73 9.76 10.22
CA GLN A 291 0.30 10.02 8.85
C GLN A 291 -0.32 11.40 8.65
N ARG A 292 -1.08 11.90 9.63
CA ARG A 292 -1.62 13.26 9.62
C ARG A 292 -0.49 14.30 9.66
N CYS A 293 0.54 14.08 10.48
CA CYS A 293 1.70 14.96 10.53
C CYS A 293 2.44 14.97 9.19
N VAL A 294 2.70 13.79 8.62
CA VAL A 294 3.31 13.62 7.29
C VAL A 294 2.50 14.34 6.21
N ALA A 295 1.16 14.17 6.19
CA ALA A 295 0.29 14.85 5.24
C ALA A 295 0.46 16.37 5.33
N ARG A 296 0.38 16.94 6.54
CA ARG A 296 0.42 18.40 6.75
C ARG A 296 1.80 19.02 6.52
N LYS A 297 2.86 18.39 7.02
CA LYS A 297 4.23 18.92 6.99
C LYS A 297 4.89 18.71 5.63
N LEU A 298 4.74 17.51 5.06
CA LEU A 298 5.33 17.16 3.76
C LEU A 298 4.37 17.36 2.59
N ARG A 299 3.19 17.95 2.83
CA ARG A 299 2.15 18.24 1.84
C ARG A 299 1.70 17.01 1.03
N LYS A 300 1.79 15.82 1.62
CA LYS A 300 1.34 14.56 1.00
C LYS A 300 -0.18 14.45 1.01
N THR A 301 -0.72 13.76 0.02
CA THR A 301 -2.13 13.36 -0.03
C THR A 301 -2.26 11.99 0.61
N VAL A 302 -3.00 11.87 1.71
CA VAL A 302 -3.14 10.60 2.43
C VAL A 302 -4.60 10.15 2.43
N VAL A 303 -4.86 8.90 2.02
CA VAL A 303 -6.19 8.30 2.06
C VAL A 303 -6.10 6.98 2.81
N ILE A 304 -6.89 6.83 3.86
CA ILE A 304 -6.88 5.64 4.72
C ILE A 304 -8.28 5.03 4.78
N ALA A 305 -8.40 3.79 4.35
CA ALA A 305 -9.60 2.99 4.58
C ALA A 305 -9.55 2.35 5.97
N LEU A 306 -10.58 2.58 6.77
CA LEU A 306 -10.76 1.96 8.08
C LEU A 306 -12.14 1.31 8.13
N LEU A 307 -12.24 0.19 8.85
CA LEU A 307 -13.52 -0.48 9.04
C LEU A 307 -14.36 0.25 10.08
N GLN A 308 -13.90 0.35 11.33
CA GLN A 308 -14.61 0.99 12.44
C GLN A 308 -13.63 1.80 13.31
N PRO A 309 -13.28 3.04 12.93
CA PRO A 309 -12.39 3.87 13.74
C PRO A 309 -13.10 4.41 14.99
N SER A 310 -12.37 4.48 16.11
CA SER A 310 -12.83 5.16 17.32
C SER A 310 -13.04 6.66 17.08
N PRO A 311 -13.84 7.36 17.91
CA PRO A 311 -14.07 8.80 17.76
C PRO A 311 -12.78 9.64 17.78
N GLU A 312 -11.82 9.26 18.62
CA GLU A 312 -10.50 9.90 18.68
C GLU A 312 -9.76 9.80 17.35
N ILE A 313 -9.78 8.62 16.72
CA ILE A 313 -9.19 8.40 15.40
C ILE A 313 -9.96 9.16 14.32
N PHE A 314 -11.29 9.14 14.36
CA PHE A 314 -12.13 9.87 13.40
C PHE A 314 -11.81 11.37 13.38
N SER A 315 -11.56 11.97 14.57
CA SER A 315 -11.22 13.39 14.72
C SER A 315 -9.87 13.80 14.09
N LEU A 316 -9.02 12.83 13.73
CA LEU A 316 -7.74 13.09 13.06
C LEU A 316 -7.92 13.39 11.57
N PHE A 317 -9.05 13.02 10.97
CA PHE A 317 -9.29 13.16 9.53
C PHE A 317 -9.85 14.53 9.16
N ASP A 318 -9.42 15.07 8.02
CA ASP A 318 -9.92 16.35 7.50
C ASP A 318 -11.20 16.14 6.67
N ASP A 319 -11.18 15.13 5.79
CA ASP A 319 -12.29 14.75 4.90
C ASP A 319 -12.67 13.27 5.09
N VAL A 320 -13.91 12.90 4.77
CA VAL A 320 -14.42 11.52 4.77
C VAL A 320 -15.15 11.22 3.46
N MET A 321 -14.91 10.02 2.94
CA MET A 321 -15.58 9.43 1.79
C MET A 321 -16.29 8.15 2.24
N ILE A 322 -17.59 8.03 2.01
CA ILE A 322 -18.40 6.88 2.43
C ILE A 322 -18.91 6.14 1.19
N LEU A 323 -18.51 4.87 1.07
CA LEU A 323 -18.94 3.97 -0.01
C LEU A 323 -19.88 2.88 0.51
N ASN A 324 -20.94 2.59 -0.24
CA ASN A 324 -21.85 1.49 0.01
C ASN A 324 -22.24 0.79 -1.31
N GLU A 325 -22.08 -0.53 -1.39
CA GLU A 325 -22.33 -1.34 -2.60
C GLU A 325 -21.78 -0.75 -3.93
N GLY A 326 -20.60 -0.12 -3.87
CA GLY A 326 -19.93 0.51 -5.00
C GLY A 326 -20.41 1.93 -5.33
N GLU A 327 -21.44 2.44 -4.65
CA GLU A 327 -21.97 3.80 -4.79
C GLU A 327 -21.38 4.74 -3.75
N LEU A 328 -21.32 6.03 -4.08
CA LEU A 328 -20.85 7.09 -3.20
C LEU A 328 -22.00 7.72 -2.42
N MET A 329 -22.01 7.54 -1.09
CA MET A 329 -23.02 8.12 -0.21
C MET A 329 -22.68 9.55 0.23
N TYR A 330 -21.39 9.82 0.46
CA TYR A 330 -20.91 11.12 0.91
C TYR A 330 -19.43 11.27 0.59
N HIS A 331 -19.01 12.49 0.23
CA HIS A 331 -17.60 12.88 0.14
C HIS A 331 -17.44 14.35 0.53
N GLY A 332 -16.64 14.63 1.54
CA GLY A 332 -16.34 15.99 1.96
C GLY A 332 -15.84 16.09 3.40
N PRO A 333 -15.86 17.29 4.00
CA PRO A 333 -15.32 17.52 5.34
C PRO A 333 -15.98 16.68 6.43
N CYS A 334 -15.20 16.17 7.38
CA CYS A 334 -15.70 15.37 8.51
C CYS A 334 -16.72 16.13 9.36
N ASN A 335 -16.55 17.45 9.52
CA ASN A 335 -17.44 18.28 10.35
C ASN A 335 -18.85 18.52 9.76
N LYS A 336 -19.07 18.16 8.49
CA LYS A 336 -20.36 18.35 7.80
C LYS A 336 -21.13 17.06 7.60
N VAL A 337 -20.52 15.91 7.91
CA VAL A 337 -21.10 14.60 7.62
C VAL A 337 -22.38 14.37 8.43
N GLU A 338 -22.40 14.73 9.71
CA GLU A 338 -23.56 14.57 10.58
C GLU A 338 -24.72 15.42 10.11
N GLY A 339 -24.50 16.73 9.91
CA GLY A 339 -25.53 17.64 9.41
C GLY A 339 -26.08 17.25 8.03
N TYR A 340 -25.28 16.60 7.18
CA TYR A 340 -25.77 16.05 5.91
C TYR A 340 -26.76 14.90 6.15
N PHE A 341 -26.42 13.91 6.97
CA PHE A 341 -27.33 12.78 7.23
C PHE A 341 -28.53 13.17 8.11
N GLU A 342 -28.40 14.17 8.98
CA GLU A 342 -29.52 14.80 9.69
C GLU A 342 -30.53 15.43 8.73
N SER A 343 -30.04 16.10 7.67
CA SER A 343 -30.92 16.65 6.62
C SER A 343 -31.68 15.58 5.83
N LEU A 344 -31.23 14.33 5.88
CA LEU A 344 -31.90 13.17 5.28
C LEU A 344 -32.82 12.41 6.26
N GLY A 345 -32.92 12.88 7.51
CA GLY A 345 -33.76 12.29 8.55
C GLY A 345 -33.08 11.21 9.38
N PHE A 346 -31.75 11.22 9.47
CA PHE A 346 -30.97 10.34 10.35
C PHE A 346 -30.25 11.13 11.44
N SER A 347 -30.38 10.73 12.70
CA SER A 347 -29.69 11.38 13.81
C SER A 347 -28.82 10.39 14.56
N CYS A 348 -27.60 10.81 14.91
CA CYS A 348 -26.67 10.01 15.70
C CYS A 348 -27.02 10.12 17.19
N PRO A 349 -27.32 9.01 17.89
CA PRO A 349 -27.51 9.02 19.34
C PRO A 349 -26.20 9.39 20.05
N PRO A 350 -26.25 10.08 21.20
CA PRO A 350 -25.07 10.55 21.91
C PRO A 350 -24.18 9.41 22.47
N GLU A 351 -24.76 8.21 22.65
CA GLU A 351 -24.06 7.03 23.17
C GLU A 351 -23.38 6.20 22.06
N ARG A 352 -23.58 6.55 20.79
CA ARG A 352 -23.07 5.79 19.64
C ARG A 352 -21.90 6.51 19.00
N ASP A 353 -20.85 5.76 18.68
CA ASP A 353 -19.72 6.27 17.93
C ASP A 353 -20.15 6.69 16.52
N ILE A 354 -19.68 7.86 16.08
CA ILE A 354 -20.01 8.43 14.77
C ILE A 354 -19.69 7.49 13.61
N SER A 355 -18.54 6.82 13.65
CA SER A 355 -18.12 5.90 12.60
C SER A 355 -19.08 4.73 12.47
N ASP A 356 -19.51 4.16 13.60
CA ASP A 356 -20.46 3.06 13.65
C ASP A 356 -21.83 3.50 13.12
N TYR A 357 -22.31 4.66 13.55
CA TYR A 357 -23.52 5.28 13.01
C TYR A 357 -23.46 5.39 11.48
N LEU A 358 -22.38 5.97 10.93
CA LEU A 358 -22.22 6.18 9.49
C LEU A 358 -22.15 4.86 8.70
N LEU A 359 -21.60 3.79 9.28
CA LEU A 359 -21.50 2.47 8.63
C LEU A 359 -22.80 1.68 8.70
N ASP A 360 -23.64 1.95 9.70
CA ASP A 360 -24.96 1.35 9.84
C ASP A 360 -25.97 1.95 8.84
N LEU A 361 -25.69 3.14 8.28
CA LEU A 361 -26.50 3.77 7.24
C LEU A 361 -26.44 2.99 5.91
N GLY A 362 -27.60 2.77 5.29
CA GLY A 362 -27.71 1.95 4.07
C GLY A 362 -27.65 0.45 4.32
N THR A 363 -27.80 0.03 5.59
CA THR A 363 -27.83 -1.37 6.04
C THR A 363 -29.19 -1.67 6.70
N PRO A 364 -29.49 -2.93 7.07
CA PRO A 364 -30.67 -3.23 7.86
C PRO A 364 -30.71 -2.54 9.23
N GLU A 365 -29.58 -2.11 9.79
CA GLU A 365 -29.51 -1.50 11.13
C GLU A 365 -29.85 -0.01 11.15
N GLN A 366 -29.99 0.62 9.97
CA GLN A 366 -30.28 2.05 9.85
C GLN A 366 -31.57 2.50 10.54
N TYR A 367 -32.53 1.59 10.79
CA TYR A 367 -33.81 1.91 11.44
C TYR A 367 -33.64 2.49 12.85
N ARG A 368 -32.52 2.19 13.53
CA ARG A 368 -32.21 2.70 14.87
C ARG A 368 -31.97 4.21 14.88
N TYR A 369 -31.61 4.76 13.72
CA TYR A 369 -31.17 6.14 13.57
C TYR A 369 -32.17 7.04 12.84
N GLN A 370 -33.29 6.47 12.39
CA GLN A 370 -34.30 7.20 11.64
C GLN A 370 -35.14 8.07 12.58
N ASP A 371 -35.19 9.36 12.29
CA ASP A 371 -36.16 10.24 12.90
C ASP A 371 -37.56 9.96 12.33
N ARG A 372 -38.45 9.44 13.18
CA ARG A 372 -39.84 9.13 12.81
C ARG A 372 -40.67 10.37 12.48
N GLN A 373 -40.22 11.55 12.90
CA GLN A 373 -40.91 12.82 12.69
C GLN A 373 -40.43 13.56 11.43
N HIS A 374 -39.44 13.01 10.72
CA HIS A 374 -38.92 13.64 9.52
C HIS A 374 -39.95 13.63 8.38
N PRO A 375 -40.17 14.76 7.67
CA PRO A 375 -41.25 14.90 6.69
C PRO A 375 -41.03 14.11 5.41
N THR A 376 -39.77 13.81 5.05
CA THR A 376 -39.39 13.07 3.85
C THR A 376 -39.04 11.62 4.17
N LYS A 377 -39.38 10.72 3.24
CA LYS A 377 -39.04 9.31 3.35
C LYS A 377 -37.53 9.13 3.29
N GLN A 378 -36.96 8.46 4.28
CA GLN A 378 -35.52 8.20 4.34
C GLN A 378 -35.07 7.24 3.23
N PRO A 379 -33.90 7.48 2.60
CA PRO A 379 -33.32 6.58 1.62
C PRO A 379 -32.97 5.22 2.24
N ARG A 380 -33.06 4.15 1.45
CA ARG A 380 -32.79 2.78 1.91
C ARG A 380 -31.73 2.08 1.08
N ARG A 381 -31.75 2.25 -0.23
CA ARG A 381 -30.82 1.59 -1.15
C ARG A 381 -29.58 2.46 -1.35
N ALA A 382 -28.42 1.84 -1.57
CA ALA A 382 -27.17 2.56 -1.85
C ALA A 382 -27.32 3.56 -3.02
N GLY A 383 -28.06 3.18 -4.08
CA GLY A 383 -28.35 4.08 -5.20
C GLY A 383 -29.18 5.31 -4.83
N GLU A 384 -30.15 5.19 -3.90
CA GLU A 384 -30.95 6.33 -3.44
C GLU A 384 -30.08 7.32 -2.66
N PHE A 385 -29.18 6.83 -1.80
CA PHE A 385 -28.20 7.68 -1.12
C PHE A 385 -27.29 8.42 -2.11
N ALA A 386 -26.81 7.72 -3.15
CA ALA A 386 -25.96 8.34 -4.16
C ALA A 386 -26.69 9.39 -5.00
N GLU A 387 -27.96 9.16 -5.36
CA GLU A 387 -28.78 10.15 -6.06
C GLU A 387 -29.00 11.40 -5.22
N LEU A 388 -29.34 11.24 -3.93
CA LEU A 388 -29.50 12.36 -2.99
C LEU A 388 -28.17 13.11 -2.78
N PHE A 389 -27.05 12.39 -2.71
CA PHE A 389 -25.74 13.02 -2.63
C PHE A 389 -25.43 13.82 -3.90
N ARG A 390 -25.70 13.28 -5.09
CA ARG A 390 -25.51 13.98 -6.37
C ARG A 390 -26.35 15.27 -6.48
N GLN A 391 -27.50 15.32 -5.82
CA GLN A 391 -28.36 16.52 -5.75
C GLN A 391 -27.93 17.52 -4.66
N SER A 392 -27.04 17.12 -3.75
CA SER A 392 -26.63 17.94 -2.62
C SER A 392 -25.72 19.11 -3.03
N SER A 393 -25.72 20.17 -2.22
CA SER A 393 -24.80 21.30 -2.39
C SER A 393 -23.32 20.91 -2.17
N ILE A 394 -23.07 19.82 -1.45
CA ILE A 394 -21.73 19.28 -1.18
C ILE A 394 -21.16 18.67 -2.46
N PHE A 395 -21.94 17.85 -3.16
CA PHE A 395 -21.50 17.27 -4.43
C PHE A 395 -21.33 18.33 -5.52
N ARG A 396 -22.19 19.37 -5.54
CA ARG A 396 -22.00 20.50 -6.45
C ARG A 396 -20.65 21.18 -6.25
N LYS A 397 -20.22 21.40 -5.00
CA LYS A 397 -18.87 21.90 -4.69
C LYS A 397 -17.77 20.94 -5.14
N THR A 398 -18.02 19.63 -5.08
CA THR A 398 -17.08 18.64 -5.62
C THR A 398 -16.93 18.78 -7.14
N LEU A 399 -18.03 18.96 -7.87
CA LEU A 399 -18.00 19.21 -9.31
C LEU A 399 -17.30 20.55 -9.64
N ASP A 400 -17.63 21.61 -8.92
CA ASP A 400 -16.99 22.91 -9.09
C ASP A 400 -15.46 22.81 -8.87
N ALA A 401 -15.01 22.03 -7.87
CA ALA A 401 -13.60 21.79 -7.62
C ALA A 401 -12.91 20.92 -8.70
N LEU A 402 -13.65 19.99 -9.31
CA LEU A 402 -13.14 19.17 -10.41
C LEU A 402 -13.00 19.97 -11.71
N GLU A 403 -13.92 20.90 -11.97
CA GLU A 403 -13.90 21.80 -13.13
C GLU A 403 -12.94 22.99 -12.95
N ALA A 404 -12.63 23.36 -11.70
CA ALA A 404 -11.67 24.41 -11.40
C ALA A 404 -10.29 24.11 -12.02
N PRO A 405 -9.58 25.12 -12.56
CA PRO A 405 -8.26 24.92 -13.11
C PRO A 405 -7.31 24.39 -12.02
N TYR A 406 -6.35 23.57 -12.43
CA TYR A 406 -5.30 23.10 -11.53
C TYR A 406 -4.44 24.28 -11.08
N ASP A 407 -3.99 24.21 -9.83
CA ASP A 407 -3.02 25.16 -9.30
C ASP A 407 -1.75 25.15 -10.19
N PRO A 408 -1.24 26.32 -10.64
CA PRO A 408 0.00 26.41 -11.40
C PRO A 408 1.18 25.66 -10.77
N GLU A 409 1.25 25.57 -9.44
CA GLU A 409 2.31 24.81 -8.76
C GLU A 409 2.21 23.31 -9.04
N LEU A 410 1.00 22.76 -9.13
CA LEU A 410 0.78 21.34 -9.44
C LEU A 410 1.18 21.00 -10.87
N LEU A 411 0.92 21.92 -11.81
CA LEU A 411 1.32 21.76 -13.20
C LEU A 411 2.85 21.83 -13.35
N ARG A 412 3.52 22.75 -12.65
CA ARG A 412 4.98 22.81 -12.61
C ARG A 412 5.59 21.53 -12.04
N ASN A 413 4.96 20.95 -11.01
CA ASN A 413 5.40 19.68 -10.43
C ASN A 413 5.37 18.52 -11.44
N VAL A 414 4.42 18.52 -12.37
CA VAL A 414 4.36 17.52 -13.44
C VAL A 414 5.60 17.61 -14.32
N GLU A 415 5.88 18.79 -14.85
CA GLU A 415 6.99 19.03 -15.78
C GLU A 415 8.35 18.81 -15.12
N GLU A 416 8.55 19.30 -13.89
CA GLU A 416 9.85 19.23 -13.23
C GLU A 416 10.15 17.89 -12.55
N HIS A 417 9.14 17.19 -12.02
CA HIS A 417 9.34 16.03 -11.15
C HIS A 417 8.68 14.76 -11.66
N MET A 418 7.51 14.83 -12.30
CA MET A 418 6.79 13.63 -12.73
C MET A 418 7.25 13.11 -14.09
N GLU A 419 7.41 13.97 -15.09
CA GLU A 419 7.88 13.59 -16.43
C GLU A 419 9.29 12.98 -16.47
N PRO A 420 10.31 13.53 -15.77
CA PRO A 420 11.65 12.96 -15.80
C PRO A 420 11.77 11.67 -14.97
N MET A 421 10.72 11.26 -14.26
CA MET A 421 10.78 10.12 -13.36
C MET A 421 10.81 8.80 -14.12
N PRO A 422 11.87 7.98 -13.96
CA PRO A 422 11.96 6.68 -14.62
C PRO A 422 10.97 5.69 -14.02
N LYS A 423 10.64 4.65 -14.80
CA LYS A 423 9.82 3.53 -14.33
C LYS A 423 10.46 2.76 -13.18
N PHE A 424 11.79 2.68 -13.16
CA PHE A 424 12.58 2.00 -12.14
C PHE A 424 13.70 2.91 -11.65
N HIS A 425 13.92 2.93 -10.34
CA HIS A 425 15.00 3.66 -9.66
C HIS A 425 16.35 2.96 -9.75
N GLN A 426 16.45 1.79 -10.38
CA GLN A 426 17.71 1.08 -10.50
C GLN A 426 17.82 0.53 -11.92
N SER A 427 19.06 0.43 -12.39
CA SER A 427 19.35 -0.30 -13.63
C SER A 427 19.02 -1.79 -13.48
N PHE A 428 18.69 -2.44 -14.59
CA PHE A 428 18.35 -3.86 -14.61
C PHE A 428 19.41 -4.75 -13.94
N LEU A 429 20.70 -4.47 -14.18
CA LEU A 429 21.81 -5.24 -13.60
C LEU A 429 21.92 -5.01 -12.09
N THR A 430 21.81 -3.76 -11.64
CA THR A 430 21.84 -3.41 -10.21
C THR A 430 20.67 -4.06 -9.48
N SER A 431 19.47 -4.00 -10.03
CA SER A 431 18.29 -4.66 -9.47
C SER A 431 18.45 -6.17 -9.41
N THR A 432 18.96 -6.79 -10.48
CA THR A 432 19.19 -8.24 -10.52
C THR A 432 20.21 -8.67 -9.48
N LEU A 433 21.33 -7.93 -9.33
CA LEU A 433 22.36 -8.23 -8.34
C LEU A 433 21.85 -8.06 -6.90
N THR A 434 21.03 -7.04 -6.65
CA THR A 434 20.47 -6.78 -5.32
C THR A 434 19.44 -7.85 -4.96
N LEU A 435 18.58 -8.25 -5.91
CA LEU A 435 17.67 -9.39 -5.75
C LEU A 435 18.42 -10.70 -5.51
N LEU A 436 19.51 -10.93 -6.26
CA LEU A 436 20.34 -12.12 -6.11
C LEU A 436 20.98 -12.17 -4.71
N ARG A 437 21.53 -11.05 -4.24
CA ARG A 437 22.10 -10.95 -2.88
C ARG A 437 21.06 -11.30 -1.81
N ARG A 438 19.85 -10.73 -1.92
CA ARG A 438 18.73 -11.06 -1.01
C ARG A 438 18.35 -12.54 -1.10
N GLN A 439 18.23 -13.09 -2.31
CA GLN A 439 17.83 -14.48 -2.51
C GLN A 439 18.88 -15.47 -1.97
N LEU A 440 20.17 -15.19 -2.16
CA LEU A 440 21.26 -15.97 -1.60
C LEU A 440 21.21 -15.95 -0.07
N MET A 441 20.97 -14.79 0.53
CA MET A 441 20.84 -14.64 1.98
C MET A 441 19.66 -15.43 2.55
N ILE A 442 18.48 -15.34 1.92
CA ILE A 442 17.28 -16.13 2.31
C ILE A 442 17.58 -17.63 2.21
N THR A 443 18.21 -18.06 1.10
CA THR A 443 18.55 -19.47 0.86
C THR A 443 19.54 -19.99 1.89
N TYR A 444 20.59 -19.22 2.21
CA TYR A 444 21.61 -19.59 3.19
C TYR A 444 21.06 -19.65 4.63
N ARG A 445 20.11 -18.76 4.98
CA ARG A 445 19.46 -18.77 6.29
C ARG A 445 18.49 -19.94 6.50
N ASN A 446 17.98 -20.52 5.42
CA ASN A 446 17.19 -21.74 5.49
C ASN A 446 18.08 -22.97 5.75
N LYS A 447 18.67 -23.03 6.96
CA LYS A 447 19.57 -24.11 7.39
C LYS A 447 18.93 -25.50 7.27
N PRO A 448 17.66 -25.73 7.63
CA PRO A 448 17.03 -27.04 7.45
C PRO A 448 17.01 -27.48 6.00
N PHE A 449 16.70 -26.56 5.08
CA PHE A 449 16.69 -26.84 3.65
C PHE A 449 18.09 -27.17 3.12
N VAL A 450 19.08 -26.34 3.42
CA VAL A 450 20.47 -26.54 2.95
C VAL A 450 21.05 -27.83 3.51
N PHE A 451 20.88 -28.07 4.81
CA PHE A 451 21.36 -29.29 5.48
C PHE A 451 20.68 -30.54 4.95
N GLY A 452 19.34 -30.53 4.85
CA GLY A 452 18.59 -31.67 4.32
C GLY A 452 19.00 -32.02 2.89
N ARG A 453 19.23 -31.00 2.06
CA ARG A 453 19.70 -31.19 0.67
C ARG A 453 21.12 -31.74 0.62
N LEU A 454 22.03 -31.23 1.45
CA LEU A 454 23.42 -31.72 1.53
C LEU A 454 23.47 -33.17 2.00
N LEU A 455 22.69 -33.52 3.03
CA LEU A 455 22.58 -34.89 3.53
C LEU A 455 22.02 -35.83 2.45
N MET A 456 20.92 -35.44 1.79
CA MET A 456 20.30 -36.23 0.73
C MET A 456 21.27 -36.50 -0.43
N ILE A 457 21.97 -35.47 -0.91
CA ILE A 457 22.97 -35.60 -1.99
C ILE A 457 24.11 -36.52 -1.56
N THR A 458 24.60 -36.36 -0.33
CA THR A 458 25.71 -37.17 0.20
C THR A 458 25.31 -38.65 0.32
N VAL A 459 24.15 -38.94 0.92
CA VAL A 459 23.63 -40.30 1.06
C VAL A 459 23.40 -40.95 -0.30
N MET A 460 22.77 -40.23 -1.24
CA MET A 460 22.51 -40.80 -2.57
C MET A 460 23.80 -40.94 -3.39
N GLY A 461 24.78 -40.06 -3.20
CA GLY A 461 26.13 -40.21 -3.75
C GLY A 461 26.81 -41.47 -3.24
N PHE A 462 26.77 -41.74 -1.93
CA PHE A 462 27.30 -42.99 -1.37
C PHE A 462 26.59 -44.23 -1.92
N LEU A 463 25.27 -44.19 -2.07
CA LEU A 463 24.50 -45.30 -2.66
C LEU A 463 24.90 -45.56 -4.12
N PHE A 464 25.08 -44.53 -4.94
CA PHE A 464 25.56 -44.72 -6.31
C PHE A 464 27.01 -45.23 -6.35
N CYS A 465 27.88 -44.75 -5.47
CA CYS A 465 29.25 -45.24 -5.36
C CYS A 465 29.33 -46.71 -4.95
N THR A 466 28.44 -47.20 -4.08
CA THR A 466 28.44 -48.61 -3.65
C THR A 466 27.78 -49.53 -4.67
N VAL A 467 26.67 -49.12 -5.28
CA VAL A 467 25.95 -49.94 -6.29
C VAL A 467 26.77 -50.11 -7.56
N PHE A 468 27.46 -49.06 -8.01
CA PHE A 468 28.26 -49.06 -9.24
C PHE A 468 29.76 -49.11 -8.95
N TYR A 469 30.15 -49.69 -7.80
CA TYR A 469 31.54 -49.77 -7.40
C TYR A 469 32.38 -50.55 -8.44
N ASN A 470 33.43 -49.91 -8.95
CA ASN A 470 34.40 -50.51 -9.87
C ASN A 470 33.76 -51.24 -11.08
N PHE A 471 32.72 -50.65 -11.68
CA PHE A 471 32.06 -51.22 -12.86
C PHE A 471 33.00 -51.23 -14.09
N ASP A 472 32.80 -52.21 -14.99
CA ASP A 472 33.59 -52.31 -16.22
C ASP A 472 33.07 -51.31 -17.28
N PRO A 473 33.89 -50.33 -17.73
CA PRO A 473 33.48 -49.33 -18.71
C PRO A 473 33.21 -49.91 -20.10
N THR A 474 33.63 -51.15 -20.38
CA THR A 474 33.31 -51.83 -21.64
C THR A 474 31.83 -52.23 -21.72
N GLN A 475 31.14 -52.31 -20.59
CA GLN A 475 29.70 -52.56 -20.51
C GLN A 475 28.91 -51.27 -20.73
N ILE A 476 28.71 -50.91 -22.01
CA ILE A 476 28.04 -49.66 -22.43
C ILE A 476 26.65 -49.50 -21.76
N SER A 477 25.90 -50.58 -21.58
CA SER A 477 24.57 -50.53 -20.94
C SER A 477 24.64 -50.04 -19.48
N VAL A 478 25.67 -50.45 -18.73
CA VAL A 478 25.84 -50.05 -17.32
C VAL A 478 26.28 -48.59 -17.24
N ALA A 479 27.23 -48.19 -18.09
CA ALA A 479 27.67 -46.80 -18.19
C ALA A 479 26.51 -45.84 -18.52
N MET A 480 25.66 -46.19 -19.50
CA MET A 480 24.47 -45.42 -19.85
C MET A 480 23.46 -45.37 -18.70
N GLY A 481 23.28 -46.48 -17.98
CA GLY A 481 22.41 -46.53 -16.80
C GLY A 481 22.84 -45.59 -15.67
N ILE A 482 24.15 -45.48 -15.42
CA ILE A 482 24.73 -44.58 -14.40
C ILE A 482 24.50 -43.11 -14.79
N ILE A 483 24.77 -42.76 -16.05
CA ILE A 483 24.54 -41.40 -16.57
C ILE A 483 23.05 -41.05 -16.46
N PHE A 484 22.17 -41.96 -16.89
CA PHE A 484 20.72 -41.78 -16.80
C PHE A 484 20.26 -41.57 -15.35
N ALA A 485 20.71 -42.42 -14.41
CA ALA A 485 20.36 -42.31 -12.99
C ALA A 485 20.84 -40.99 -12.38
N THR A 486 22.04 -40.53 -12.73
CA THR A 486 22.61 -39.27 -12.24
C THR A 486 21.82 -38.06 -12.75
N ILE A 487 21.47 -38.05 -14.04
CA ILE A 487 20.65 -36.99 -14.64
C ILE A 487 19.24 -37.00 -14.04
N MET A 488 18.62 -38.18 -13.87
CA MET A 488 17.30 -38.32 -13.26
C MET A 488 17.27 -37.82 -11.81
N PHE A 489 18.28 -38.16 -11.01
CA PHE A 489 18.39 -37.68 -9.62
C PHE A 489 18.49 -36.15 -9.56
N LEU A 490 19.35 -35.55 -10.40
CA LEU A 490 19.48 -34.09 -10.48
C LEU A 490 18.15 -33.44 -10.90
N SER A 491 17.45 -34.01 -11.87
CA SER A 491 16.16 -33.51 -12.37
C SER A 491 15.07 -33.58 -11.30
N MET A 492 14.85 -34.76 -10.69
CA MET A 492 13.84 -34.96 -9.65
C MET A 492 14.14 -34.14 -8.38
N GLY A 493 15.42 -33.96 -8.03
CA GLY A 493 15.84 -33.14 -6.90
C GLY A 493 15.47 -31.64 -7.03
N GLN A 494 15.19 -31.15 -8.24
CA GLN A 494 14.67 -29.79 -8.43
C GLN A 494 13.15 -29.69 -8.24
N ALA A 495 12.40 -30.79 -8.38
CA ALA A 495 10.95 -30.76 -8.17
C ALA A 495 10.57 -30.34 -6.74
N ALA A 496 11.41 -30.66 -5.75
CA ALA A 496 11.24 -30.23 -4.36
C ALA A 496 11.30 -28.70 -4.16
N GLN A 497 11.81 -27.93 -5.13
CA GLN A 497 11.85 -26.46 -5.08
C GLN A 497 10.54 -25.81 -5.52
N ILE A 498 9.64 -26.55 -6.19
CA ILE A 498 8.39 -26.00 -6.74
C ILE A 498 7.56 -25.30 -5.65
N PRO A 499 7.31 -25.90 -4.46
CA PRO A 499 6.55 -25.22 -3.41
C PRO A 499 7.23 -23.94 -2.92
N THR A 500 8.56 -23.91 -2.84
CA THR A 500 9.33 -22.73 -2.46
C THR A 500 9.17 -21.59 -3.47
N TYR A 501 9.21 -21.90 -4.77
CA TYR A 501 8.93 -20.91 -5.82
C TYR A 501 7.45 -20.47 -5.82
N MET A 502 6.52 -21.36 -5.50
CA MET A 502 5.10 -21.00 -5.41
C MET A 502 4.84 -20.08 -4.21
N ALA A 503 5.45 -20.36 -3.06
CA ALA A 503 5.33 -19.52 -1.86
C ALA A 503 5.95 -18.13 -2.07
N SER A 504 7.08 -18.03 -2.78
CA SER A 504 7.74 -16.75 -3.01
C SER A 504 6.97 -15.84 -3.97
N ARG A 505 6.13 -16.37 -4.87
CA ARG A 505 5.24 -15.59 -5.77
C ARG A 505 4.29 -14.66 -5.04
N GLU A 506 4.05 -14.87 -3.76
CA GLU A 506 3.19 -13.96 -3.01
C GLU A 506 3.86 -12.63 -2.66
N VAL A 507 5.20 -12.61 -2.62
CA VAL A 507 6.05 -11.45 -2.30
C VAL A 507 6.54 -10.72 -3.56
N PHE A 508 6.47 -11.37 -4.73
CA PHE A 508 6.82 -10.82 -6.04
C PHE A 508 5.57 -10.52 -6.87
#